data_AF-A0A0G0LH26-F1
#
_entry.id   AF-A0A0G0LH26-F1
#
_cell.length_a   1.000
_cell.length_b   1.000
_cell.length_c   1.000
_cell.angle_alpha   90.00
_cell.angle_beta   90.00
_cell.angle_gamma   90.00
#
_symmetry.space_group_name_H-M   'P 1'
#
loop_
_entity.id
_entity.type
_entity.pdbx_description
1 polymer ?
#
loop_
_entity_poly.entity_id
_entity_poly.type
_entity_poly.pdbx_seq_one_letter_code
_entity_poly.pdbx_strand_id
1 'polypeptide(L)'
;MKDKFSVLNKTGGKVPGLPLLAMKNDILGKNYSLSLAFVKKNKMKEINKIYRKKNKPTNILSFPLTKTSGEIIICPSVVKSETKKFI
;
A
#
# COMPACT_ATOMS: atom_id res chain seq x y z
N MET A 1 14.80 6.78 -18.27
CA MET A 1 13.49 7.29 -17.81
C MET A 1 13.08 6.44 -16.62
N LYS A 2 13.12 6.96 -15.37
CA LYS A 2 12.77 6.14 -14.19
C LYS A 2 11.27 5.89 -14.17
N ASP A 3 10.85 4.63 -14.02
CA ASP A 3 9.45 4.28 -13.83
C ASP A 3 8.92 4.97 -12.57
N LYS A 4 7.88 5.80 -12.75
CA LYS A 4 7.21 6.57 -11.68
C LYS A 4 6.23 5.72 -10.87
N PHE A 5 6.23 4.42 -11.07
CA PHE A 5 5.37 3.48 -10.36
C PHE A 5 6.16 2.22 -10.06
N SER A 6 6.22 1.86 -8.77
CA SER A 6 6.85 0.63 -8.33
C SER A 6 5.89 -0.18 -7.47
N VAL A 7 5.91 -1.50 -7.65
CA VAL A 7 5.15 -2.44 -6.83
C VAL A 7 6.10 -3.41 -6.18
N LEU A 8 6.09 -3.46 -4.86
CA LEU A 8 6.92 -4.35 -4.07
C LEU A 8 6.05 -5.31 -3.29
N ASN A 9 6.27 -6.61 -3.49
CA ASN A 9 5.56 -7.64 -2.74
C ASN A 9 6.48 -8.30 -1.72
N LYS A 10 6.33 -7.93 -0.46
CA LYS A 10 7.01 -8.59 0.68
C LYS A 10 6.11 -9.64 1.34
N THR A 11 5.02 -10.02 0.67
CA THR A 11 4.21 -11.17 1.06
C THR A 11 4.68 -12.41 0.30
N GLY A 12 4.47 -13.59 0.86
CA GLY A 12 4.73 -14.86 0.15
C GLY A 12 3.62 -15.24 -0.84
N GLY A 13 2.61 -14.39 -1.03
CA GLY A 13 1.49 -14.63 -1.94
C GLY A 13 1.62 -13.85 -3.23
N LYS A 14 0.74 -14.11 -4.21
CA LYS A 14 0.70 -13.34 -5.46
C LYS A 14 0.14 -11.92 -5.23
N VAL A 15 0.67 -10.95 -5.98
CA VAL A 15 0.06 -9.63 -6.10
C VAL A 15 -1.29 -9.80 -6.79
N PRO A 16 -2.36 -9.12 -6.34
CA PRO A 16 -3.64 -9.17 -7.04
C PRO A 16 -3.47 -8.68 -8.48
N GLY A 17 -4.05 -9.39 -9.46
CA GLY A 17 -4.05 -8.98 -10.87
C GLY A 17 -4.96 -7.79 -11.10
N LEU A 18 -4.55 -6.62 -10.62
CA LEU A 18 -5.30 -5.37 -10.67
C LEU A 18 -4.60 -4.36 -11.60
N PRO A 19 -5.35 -3.49 -12.31
CA PRO A 19 -4.79 -2.46 -13.16
C PRO A 19 -4.26 -1.27 -12.33
N LEU A 20 -3.30 -1.53 -11.45
CA LEU A 20 -2.76 -0.58 -10.46
C LEU A 20 -2.19 0.69 -11.11
N LEU A 21 -1.51 0.55 -12.24
CA LEU A 21 -0.96 1.70 -12.97
C LEU A 21 -2.07 2.58 -13.54
N ALA A 22 -3.15 1.98 -14.08
CA ALA A 22 -4.28 2.73 -14.61
C ALA A 22 -4.99 3.49 -13.49
N MET A 23 -5.30 2.82 -12.37
CA MET A 23 -5.90 3.46 -11.19
C MET A 23 -5.03 4.60 -10.64
N LYS A 24 -3.71 4.38 -10.53
CA LYS A 24 -2.76 5.41 -10.11
C LYS A 24 -2.79 6.61 -11.07
N ASN A 25 -2.82 6.38 -12.37
CA ASN A 25 -2.79 7.45 -13.36
C ASN A 25 -4.10 8.23 -13.40
N ASP A 26 -5.23 7.58 -13.15
CA ASP A 26 -6.55 8.19 -13.08
C ASP A 26 -6.69 9.08 -11.84
N ILE A 27 -6.27 8.59 -10.67
CA ILE A 27 -6.45 9.29 -9.38
C ILE A 27 -5.34 10.33 -9.13
N LEU A 28 -4.08 9.99 -9.40
CA LEU A 28 -2.91 10.81 -9.03
C LEU A 28 -2.22 11.46 -10.24
N GLY A 29 -2.61 11.11 -11.46
CA GLY A 29 -1.99 11.58 -12.68
C GLY A 29 -0.72 10.83 -13.07
N LYS A 30 -0.38 10.88 -14.37
CA LYS A 30 0.80 10.20 -14.94
C LYS A 30 2.12 10.66 -14.33
N ASN A 31 2.18 11.91 -13.85
CA ASN A 31 3.41 12.52 -13.36
C ASN A 31 3.74 12.25 -11.89
N TYR A 32 2.78 11.77 -11.10
CA TYR A 32 3.01 11.43 -9.71
C TYR A 32 3.90 10.18 -9.57
N SER A 33 4.80 10.15 -8.60
CA SER A 33 5.67 9.00 -8.33
C SER A 33 5.13 8.20 -7.14
N LEU A 34 4.65 6.98 -7.38
CA LEU A 34 4.04 6.15 -6.33
C LEU A 34 4.81 4.85 -6.12
N SER A 35 5.19 4.58 -4.87
CA SER A 35 5.58 3.25 -4.40
C SER A 35 4.37 2.56 -3.78
N LEU A 36 4.12 1.29 -4.17
CA LEU A 36 3.09 0.45 -3.56
C LEU A 36 3.73 -0.81 -2.98
N ALA A 37 3.63 -1.00 -1.67
CA ALA A 37 4.20 -2.14 -0.98
C ALA A 37 3.14 -3.04 -0.34
N PHE A 38 3.17 -4.34 -0.62
CA PHE A 38 2.38 -5.35 0.08
C PHE A 38 3.22 -5.99 1.19
N VAL A 39 2.74 -5.97 2.44
CA VAL A 39 3.49 -6.46 3.60
C VAL A 39 2.67 -7.41 4.49
N LYS A 40 3.36 -8.25 5.25
CA LYS A 40 2.76 -9.13 6.27
C LYS A 40 2.30 -8.34 7.51
N LYS A 41 1.39 -8.92 8.31
CA LYS A 41 0.82 -8.28 9.53
C LYS A 41 1.88 -7.76 10.49
N ASN A 42 2.96 -8.51 10.72
CA ASN A 42 4.00 -8.13 11.67
C ASN A 42 4.69 -6.83 11.25
N LYS A 43 5.08 -6.71 9.97
CA LYS A 43 5.71 -5.50 9.44
C LYS A 43 4.72 -4.33 9.43
N MET A 44 3.46 -4.56 9.08
CA MET A 44 2.42 -3.54 9.16
C MET A 44 2.21 -3.03 10.61
N LYS A 45 2.19 -3.93 11.59
CA LYS A 45 2.07 -3.58 13.03
C LYS A 45 3.27 -2.76 13.49
N GLU A 46 4.47 -3.12 13.08
CA GLU A 46 5.71 -2.38 13.38
C GLU A 46 5.63 -0.94 12.84
N ILE A 47 5.30 -0.78 11.55
CA ILE A 47 5.20 0.53 10.91
C ILE A 47 4.07 1.35 11.55
N ASN A 48 2.89 0.76 11.80
CA ASN A 48 1.77 1.46 12.43
C ASN A 48 2.10 1.91 13.87
N LYS A 49 2.90 1.13 14.60
CA LYS A 49 3.41 1.52 15.92
C LYS A 49 4.37 2.70 15.82
N ILE A 50 5.31 2.68 14.88
CA ILE A 50 6.31 3.75 14.70
C ILE A 50 5.63 5.07 14.30
N TYR A 51 4.79 5.06 13.26
CA TYR A 51 4.29 6.30 12.66
C TYR A 51 2.95 6.79 13.22
N ARG A 52 2.08 5.90 13.73
CA ARG A 52 0.76 6.26 14.27
C ARG A 52 0.60 5.95 15.76
N LYS A 53 1.65 5.46 16.43
CA LYS A 53 1.63 5.01 17.84
C LYS A 53 0.56 3.93 18.12
N LYS A 54 0.17 3.15 17.10
CA LYS A 54 -0.86 2.10 17.20
C LYS A 54 -0.22 0.71 17.11
N ASN A 55 -0.21 -0.02 18.23
CA ASN A 55 0.39 -1.37 18.32
C ASN A 55 -0.52 -2.48 17.76
N LYS A 56 -1.07 -2.28 16.56
CA LYS A 56 -1.90 -3.26 15.84
C LYS A 56 -1.70 -3.12 14.33
N PRO A 57 -1.83 -4.19 13.54
CA PRO A 57 -1.81 -4.04 12.09
C PRO A 57 -3.07 -3.29 11.61
N THR A 58 -2.99 -2.71 10.42
CA THR A 58 -4.11 -2.04 9.73
C THR A 58 -4.14 -2.48 8.27
N ASN A 59 -5.22 -2.16 7.55
CA ASN A 59 -5.36 -2.50 6.14
C ASN A 59 -4.41 -1.70 5.26
N ILE A 60 -4.25 -0.40 5.53
CA ILE A 60 -3.45 0.54 4.73
C ILE A 60 -2.73 1.59 5.59
N LEU A 61 -1.53 1.96 5.15
CA LEU A 61 -0.81 3.15 5.59
C LEU A 61 -0.38 3.93 4.35
N SER A 62 -0.59 5.24 4.35
CA SER A 62 -0.22 6.13 3.24
C SER A 62 0.74 7.19 3.74
N PHE A 63 1.86 7.34 3.04
CA PHE A 63 2.95 8.25 3.36
C PHE A 63 3.15 9.23 2.21
N PRO A 64 2.62 10.45 2.29
CA PRO A 64 2.99 11.50 1.34
C PRO A 64 4.45 11.88 1.61
N LEU A 65 5.31 11.74 0.60
CA LEU A 65 6.73 12.06 0.72
C LEU A 65 7.01 13.47 0.18
N THR A 66 6.38 13.83 -0.94
CA THR A 66 6.39 15.18 -1.51
C THR A 66 5.02 15.50 -2.12
N LYS A 67 4.85 16.70 -2.68
CA LYS A 67 3.64 17.06 -3.44
C LYS A 67 3.38 16.14 -4.64
N THR A 68 4.43 15.51 -5.18
CA THR A 68 4.37 14.68 -6.38
C THR A 68 4.85 13.25 -6.15
N SER A 69 5.02 12.82 -4.90
CA SER A 69 5.43 11.46 -4.58
C SER A 69 4.92 10.95 -3.24
N GLY A 70 4.74 9.64 -3.16
CA GLY A 70 4.25 8.99 -1.95
C GLY A 70 4.48 7.49 -1.97
N GLU A 71 4.23 6.89 -0.82
CA GLU A 71 4.25 5.44 -0.64
C GLU A 71 2.97 4.97 0.03
N ILE A 72 2.40 3.90 -0.51
CA ILE A 72 1.23 3.21 0.06
C ILE A 72 1.67 1.81 0.47
N ILE A 73 1.36 1.44 1.71
CA ILE A 73 1.63 0.13 2.26
C ILE A 73 0.30 -0.56 2.55
N ILE A 74 0.10 -1.75 1.98
CA ILE A 74 -1.12 -2.54 2.12
C ILE A 74 -0.81 -3.84 2.85
N CYS A 75 -1.69 -4.26 3.76
CA CYS A 75 -1.65 -5.59 4.37
C CYS A 75 -2.80 -6.46 3.87
N PRO A 76 -2.59 -7.32 2.83
CA PRO A 76 -3.66 -8.11 2.23
C PRO A 76 -4.42 -8.99 3.23
N SER A 77 -3.73 -9.52 4.23
CA SER A 77 -4.36 -10.37 5.25
C SER A 77 -5.31 -9.62 6.19
N VAL A 78 -5.11 -8.31 6.41
CA VAL A 78 -6.04 -7.47 7.18
C VAL A 78 -7.20 -7.05 6.29
N VAL A 79 -6.91 -6.66 5.05
CA VAL A 79 -7.95 -6.37 4.03
C VAL A 79 -8.92 -7.55 3.91
N LYS A 80 -8.42 -8.78 3.70
CA LYS A 80 -9.24 -10.00 3.60
C LYS A 80 -10.09 -10.28 4.85
N SER A 81 -9.61 -9.91 6.04
CA SER A 81 -10.41 -10.08 7.27
C SER A 81 -11.51 -9.02 7.41
N GLU A 82 -11.25 -7.80 6.92
CA GLU A 82 -12.19 -6.68 6.99
C GLU A 82 -13.23 -6.71 5.88
N THR A 83 -12.91 -7.26 4.70
CA THR A 83 -13.88 -7.40 3.59
C THR A 83 -15.10 -8.22 3.97
N LYS A 84 -14.99 -9.13 4.95
CA LYS A 84 -16.13 -9.88 5.49
C LYS A 84 -17.24 -9.00 6.09
N LYS A 85 -16.95 -7.73 6.38
CA LYS A 85 -17.93 -6.75 6.91
C LYS A 85 -18.76 -6.07 5.82
N PHE A 86 -18.39 -6.28 4.56
CA PHE A 86 -18.98 -5.62 3.40
C PHE A 86 -19.57 -6.64 2.41
N ILE A 87 -19.87 -7.84 2.91
CA ILE A 87 -20.58 -8.91 2.20
C ILE A 87 -21.99 -8.97 2.76
#